data_AF-A0A7W0AEX4-F1
#
_entry.id   AF-A0A7W0AEX4-F1
#
_cell.length_a   1.000
_cell.length_b   1.000
_cell.length_c   1.000
_cell.angle_alpha   90.00
_cell.angle_beta   90.00
_cell.angle_gamma   90.00
#
_symmetry.space_group_name_H-M   'P 1'
#
loop_
_entity.id
_entity.type
_entity.pdbx_description
1 polymer ?
#
loop_
_entity_poly.entity_id
_entity_poly.type
_entity_poly.pdbx_seq_one_letter_code
_entity_poly.pdbx_strand_id
1 'polypeptide(L)' 'MEHFLVDVYAVDPRGHDMHLGGGLFQAPSSKAAEDMATEEYWRPQLANQGFDIGFHTDLPGTGKRVKVL' A
#
# COMPACT_ATOMS: atom_id res chain seq x y z
N MET A 1 -17.73 1.41 6.47
CA MET A 1 -16.38 0.88 6.73
C MET A 1 -16.30 -0.46 6.05
N GLU A 2 -15.21 -0.68 5.34
CA GLU A 2 -14.94 -1.91 4.58
C GLU A 2 -13.57 -2.45 4.98
N HIS A 3 -13.31 -3.71 4.62
CA HIS A 3 -12.00 -4.30 4.77
C HIS A 3 -11.25 -4.17 3.44
N PHE A 4 -10.00 -3.75 3.51
CA PHE A 4 -9.08 -3.64 2.37
C PHE A 4 -7.85 -4.49 2.68
N LEU A 5 -7.45 -5.34 1.73
CA LEU A 5 -6.14 -5.98 1.77
C LEU A 5 -5.18 -5.03 1.07
N VAL A 6 -4.17 -4.53 1.78
CA VAL A 6 -3.19 -3.57 1.24
C VAL A 6 -1.80 -4.17 1.34
N ASP A 7 -1.14 -4.36 0.21
CA ASP A 7 0.30 -4.62 0.13
C ASP A 7 1.04 -3.32 -0.17
N VAL A 8 2.15 -3.09 0.54
CA VAL A 8 2.98 -1.89 0.45
C VAL A 8 4.32 -2.24 -0.19
N TYR A 9 4.75 -1.41 -1.14
CA TYR A 9 5.98 -1.57 -1.89
C TYR A 9 6.84 -0.31 -1.81
N ALA A 10 8.15 -0.48 -1.84
CA ALA A 10 9.08 0.58 -2.19
C ALA A 10 9.45 0.43 -3.67
N VAL A 11 9.20 1.46 -4.46
CA VAL A 11 9.48 1.50 -5.89
C VAL A 11 10.78 2.26 -6.09
N ASP A 12 11.80 1.60 -6.63
CA ASP A 12 13.07 2.26 -6.91
C ASP A 12 12.97 3.21 -8.13
N PRO A 13 13.94 4.13 -8.34
CA PRO A 13 13.94 5.02 -9.51
C PRO A 13 14.00 4.32 -10.87
N ARG A 14 14.30 3.02 -10.90
CA ARG A 14 14.35 2.19 -12.11
C ARG A 14 13.01 1.46 -12.34
N GLY A 15 12.03 1.63 -11.46
CA GLY A 15 10.71 1.00 -11.52
C GLY A 15 10.68 -0.43 -10.97
N HIS A 16 11.64 -0.82 -10.13
CA HIS A 16 11.62 -2.11 -9.44
C HIS A 16 10.90 -2.00 -8.10
N ASP A 17 9.96 -2.91 -7.86
CA ASP A 17 9.17 -2.93 -6.64
C ASP A 17 9.79 -3.88 -5.60
N MET A 18 9.97 -3.39 -4.38
CA MET A 18 10.37 -4.18 -3.21
C MET A 18 9.21 -4.23 -2.22
N HIS A 19 8.67 -5.43 -1.98
CA HIS A 19 7.58 -5.62 -1.02
C HIS A 19 8.05 -5.33 0.42
N LEU A 20 7.37 -4.41 1.10
CA LEU A 20 7.67 -3.99 2.48
C LEU A 20 6.82 -4.73 3.52
N GLY A 21 5.60 -5.14 3.13
CA GLY A 21 4.62 -5.77 4.01
C GLY A 21 3.21 -5.53 3.50
N GLY A 22 2.23 -6.14 4.15
CA GLY A 22 0.83 -5.99 3.79
C GLY A 22 -0.10 -6.61 4.81
N GLY A 23 -1.34 -6.14 4.85
CA GLY A 23 -2.29 -6.50 5.88
C GLY A 23 -3.74 -6.17 5.54
N LEU A 24 -4.65 -6.62 6.41
CA LEU A 24 -6.07 -6.33 6.31
C LEU A 24 -6.40 -5.09 7.16
N PHE A 25 -6.84 -4.03 6.50
CA PHE A 25 -7.18 -2.76 7.13
C PHE A 25 -8.69 -2.53 7.10
N GLN A 26 -9.27 -2.16 8.23
CA GLN A 26 -10.66 -1.72 8.31
C GLN A 26 -10.71 -0.20 8.20
N ALA A 27 -11.18 0.30 7.06
CA ALA A 27 -11.10 1.73 6.73
C ALA A 27 -12.41 2.23 6.07
N PRO A 28 -12.66 3.55 6.05
CA PRO A 28 -13.79 4.13 5.32
C PRO A 28 -13.59 4.14 3.79
N SER A 29 -12.36 4.01 3.30
CA SER A 29 -12.01 3.97 1.87
C SER A 29 -10.67 3.26 1.66
N SER A 30 -10.37 2.88 0.41
CA SER A 30 -9.07 2.31 0.05
C SER A 30 -7.91 3.27 0.32
N LYS A 31 -8.11 4.57 0.05
CA LYS A 31 -7.09 5.59 0.35
C LYS A 31 -6.78 5.67 1.85
N ALA A 32 -7.82 5.62 2.69
CA ALA A 32 -7.62 5.60 4.14
C ALA A 32 -6.92 4.31 4.59
N ALA A 33 -7.17 3.17 3.94
CA ALA A 33 -6.44 1.94 4.22
C ALA A 33 -4.95 2.03 3.80
N GLU A 34 -4.65 2.65 2.66
CA GLU A 34 -3.29 2.91 2.20
C GLU A 34 -2.54 3.86 3.14
N ASP A 35 -3.21 4.88 3.68
CA ASP A 35 -2.62 5.78 4.68
C ASP A 35 -2.27 5.02 5.97
N MET A 36 -3.17 4.16 6.45
CA MET A 36 -2.89 3.28 7.60
C MET A 36 -1.73 2.31 7.32
N ALA A 37 -1.70 1.69 6.13
CA ALA A 37 -0.63 0.79 5.73
C ALA A 37 0.72 1.51 5.58
N THR A 38 0.70 2.78 5.15
CA THR A 38 1.88 3.65 5.10
C THR A 38 2.45 3.86 6.50
N GLU A 39 1.61 4.21 7.47
CA GLU A 39 2.06 4.42 8.86
C GLU A 39 2.71 3.16 9.46
N GLU A 40 2.23 1.96 9.07
CA GLU A 40 2.73 0.69 9.60
C GLU A 40 4.01 0.19 8.88
N TYR A 41 4.04 0.26 7.54
CA TYR A 41 5.07 -0.42 6.75
C TYR A 41 6.08 0.51 6.08
N TRP A 42 5.76 1.79 5.89
CA TRP A 42 6.68 2.71 5.22
C TRP A 42 7.88 3.05 6.10
N ARG A 43 9.06 3.09 5.48
CA ARG A 43 10.31 3.48 6.14
C ARG A 43 10.79 4.81 5.56
N PRO A 44 10.76 5.92 6.31
CA PRO A 44 11.15 7.24 5.79
C PRO A 44 12.57 7.29 5.20
N GLN A 45 13.47 6.39 5.62
CA GLN A 45 14.83 6.30 5.07
C GLN A 45 14.86 5.88 3.59
N LEU A 46 13.83 5.19 3.09
CA LEU A 46 13.71 4.79 1.69
C LEU A 46 13.49 6.01 0.78
N ALA A 47 12.73 7.01 1.24
CA ALA A 47 12.60 8.28 0.51
C ALA A 47 13.97 8.97 0.33
N ASN A 48 14.83 8.94 1.36
CA ASN A 48 16.19 9.49 1.27
C ASN A 48 17.09 8.73 0.29
N GLN A 49 16.72 7.49 -0.06
CA GLN A 49 17.41 6.65 -1.05
C GLN A 49 16.79 6.77 -2.44
N GLY A 50 15.77 7.63 -2.60
CA GLY A 50 15.08 7.87 -3.87
C GLY A 50 13.96 6.87 -4.18
N PHE A 51 13.53 6.05 -3.21
CA PHE A 51 12.38 5.18 -3.41
C PHE A 51 11.07 5.94 -3.21
N ASP A 52 10.09 5.63 -4.05
CA ASP A 52 8.70 6.03 -3.90
C ASP A 52 7.89 4.92 -3.21
N ILE A 53 6.76 5.27 -2.61
CA ILE A 53 5.83 4.30 -2.03
C ILE A 53 4.79 3.86 -3.06
N GLY A 54 4.54 2.56 -3.14
CA GLY A 54 3.51 1.96 -3.98
C GLY A 54 2.56 1.09 -3.18
N PHE A 55 1.33 0.92 -3.68
CA PHE A 55 0.29 0.12 -3.04
C PHE A 55 -0.37 -0.84 -4.02
N HIS A 56 -0.75 -2.00 -3.51
CA HIS A 56 -1.73 -2.86 -4.13
C HIS A 56 -2.88 -3.06 -3.15
N THR A 57 -4.06 -2.54 -3.49
CA THR A 57 -5.24 -2.59 -2.62
C THR A 57 -6.34 -3.46 -3.25
N ASP A 58 -6.80 -4.48 -2.54
CA ASP A 58 -7.86 -5.41 -2.95
C ASP A 58 -9.03 -5.42 -1.95
N LEU A 59 -10.24 -5.77 -2.42
CA LEU A 59 -11.39 -6.06 -1.55
C LEU A 59 -11.44 -7.57 -1.22
N PRO A 60 -11.34 -7.97 0.06
CA PRO A 60 -11.22 -9.37 0.51
C PRO A 60 -12.38 -10.30 0.12
N GLY A 61 -13.52 -9.76 -0.31
CA GLY A 61 -14.68 -10.53 -0.73
C GLY A 61 -14.76 -10.85 -2.23
N THR A 62 -13.91 -10.25 -3.08
CA THR A 62 -14.03 -10.38 -4.54
C THR A 62 -12.73 -10.67 -5.27
N GLY A 63 -11.58 -10.56 -4.59
CA GLY A 63 -10.25 -10.65 -5.24
C GLY A 63 -10.04 -9.59 -6.32
N LYS A 64 -10.87 -8.53 -6.32
CA LYS A 64 -10.77 -7.45 -7.28
C LYS A 64 -9.84 -6.36 -6.75
N ARG A 65 -8.90 -5.98 -7.62
CA ARG A 65 -8.01 -4.85 -7.42
C ARG A 65 -8.79 -3.55 -7.44
N VAL A 66 -8.71 -2.80 -6.35
CA VAL A 66 -9.24 -1.45 -6.25
C VAL A 66 -8.25 -0.55 -6.97
N LYS A 67 -8.71 0.06 -8.08
CA LYS A 67 -7.93 1.08 -8.78
C LYS A 67 -8.30 2.43 -8.18
N VAL A 68 -7.41 3.00 -7.37
CA VAL A 68 -7.57 4.38 -6.90
C VAL A 68 -7.13 5.32 -8.03
N LEU A 69 -7.99 6.28 -8.37
CA LEU A 69 -7.73 7.34 -9.36
C LEU A 69 -7.11 8.55 -8.70
#